data_AF-A0A8S3G019-F1
#
_entry.id   AF-A0A8S3G019-F1
#
_cell.length_a   1.000
_cell.length_b   1.000
_cell.length_c   1.000
_cell.angle_alpha   90.00
_cell.angle_beta   90.00
_cell.angle_gamma   90.00
#
_symmetry.space_group_name_H-M   'P 1'
#
loop_
_entity.id
_entity.type
_entity.pdbx_description
1 polymer ?
#
loop_
_entity_poly.entity_id
_entity_poly.type
_entity_poly.pdbx_seq_one_letter_code
_entity_poly.pdbx_strand_id
1 'polypeptide(L)'
;MVWERSNRQAAPNGAVMRCSASAFVHYNDREKVKSTTISMCKTTHFDPRCIASCLAVCLTITHLVEKKVNDNEIEPLIKHVQDETIEILGDNLSREHRELFLWHIDPSRTLRDLELDDPKSIGFTYKCLASGFYGLRSKRSFQQTLNDLIRCGGDADTNGAVCGTMYGARYGYKSLPAQWLRAMPFKKWFDQKIISCLTHMNFITAELIDT
;
A
#
# COMPACT_ATOMS: atom_id res chain seq x y z
N MET A 1 -13.60 -22.09 -2.47
CA MET A 1 -12.60 -21.02 -2.76
C MET A 1 -11.19 -21.45 -2.35
N VAL A 2 -10.11 -20.82 -2.87
CA VAL A 2 -8.70 -21.10 -2.48
C VAL A 2 -8.51 -21.03 -0.96
N TRP A 3 -9.17 -20.06 -0.31
CA TRP A 3 -9.21 -19.89 1.14
C TRP A 3 -9.60 -21.18 1.89
N GLU A 4 -10.73 -21.78 1.52
CA GLU A 4 -11.23 -23.01 2.14
C GLU A 4 -10.31 -24.19 1.85
N ARG A 5 -9.80 -24.30 0.62
CA ARG A 5 -8.88 -25.38 0.22
C ARG A 5 -7.54 -25.31 0.94
N SER A 6 -7.12 -24.12 1.37
CA SER A 6 -5.90 -23.92 2.16
C SER A 6 -6.10 -24.13 3.66
N ASN A 7 -7.23 -24.69 4.11
CA ASN A 7 -7.61 -24.75 5.52
C ASN A 7 -7.57 -23.37 6.21
N ARG A 8 -7.91 -22.30 5.47
CA ARG A 8 -7.92 -20.93 5.97
C ARG A 8 -6.54 -20.45 6.46
N GLN A 9 -5.49 -20.81 5.72
CA GLN A 9 -4.11 -20.43 6.03
C GLN A 9 -3.45 -19.58 4.94
N ALA A 10 -4.05 -19.48 3.75
CA ALA A 10 -3.49 -18.68 2.67
C ALA A 10 -3.64 -17.17 2.92
N ALA A 11 -2.51 -16.47 3.12
CA ALA A 11 -2.45 -15.01 3.20
C ALA A 11 -1.55 -14.36 2.12
N PRO A 12 -1.90 -14.49 0.83
CA PRO A 12 -1.13 -13.86 -0.24
C PRO A 12 -1.31 -12.34 -0.30
N ASN A 13 -0.33 -11.66 -0.87
CA ASN A 13 -0.27 -10.21 -1.07
C ASN A 13 -1.16 -9.68 -2.21
N GLY A 14 -1.87 -10.55 -2.93
CA GLY A 14 -2.60 -10.19 -4.12
C GLY A 14 -3.68 -9.12 -3.89
N ALA A 15 -4.29 -9.04 -2.70
CA ALA A 15 -5.19 -7.93 -2.39
C ALA A 15 -4.46 -6.59 -2.16
N VAL A 16 -3.27 -6.64 -1.55
CA VAL A 16 -2.48 -5.45 -1.18
C VAL A 16 -2.01 -4.69 -2.41
N MET A 17 -1.55 -5.39 -3.46
CA MET A 17 -1.03 -4.79 -4.69
C MET A 17 -2.03 -3.89 -5.45
N ARG A 18 -3.33 -3.98 -5.12
CA ARG A 18 -4.39 -3.20 -5.77
C ARG A 18 -5.23 -2.38 -4.79
N CYS A 19 -4.89 -2.39 -3.49
CA CYS A 19 -5.80 -1.87 -2.48
C CYS A 19 -5.96 -0.34 -2.50
N SER A 20 -4.92 0.38 -2.94
CA SER A 20 -4.88 1.84 -2.97
C SER A 20 -6.00 2.49 -3.78
N ALA A 21 -6.64 1.75 -4.71
CA ALA A 21 -7.82 2.23 -5.42
C ALA A 21 -8.97 2.61 -4.46
N SER A 22 -9.15 1.90 -3.34
CA SER A 22 -10.16 2.24 -2.33
C SER A 22 -9.87 3.57 -1.65
N ALA A 23 -8.61 3.82 -1.27
CA ALA A 23 -8.19 5.09 -0.69
C ALA A 23 -8.31 6.25 -1.68
N PHE A 24 -8.00 6.01 -2.96
CA PHE A 24 -8.12 7.01 -4.01
C PHE A 24 -9.58 7.40 -4.26
N VAL A 25 -10.45 6.44 -4.57
CA VAL A 25 -11.86 6.71 -4.95
C VAL A 25 -12.66 7.33 -3.80
N HIS A 26 -12.35 6.95 -2.56
CA HIS A 26 -13.06 7.42 -1.36
C HIS A 26 -12.22 8.36 -0.49
N TYR A 27 -11.27 9.10 -1.09
CA TYR A 27 -10.30 9.94 -0.38
C TYR A 27 -10.90 10.91 0.66
N ASN A 28 -12.16 11.32 0.51
CA ASN A 28 -12.87 12.26 1.38
C ASN A 28 -13.85 11.59 2.36
N ASP A 29 -13.88 10.26 2.42
CA ASP A 29 -14.81 9.48 3.23
C ASP A 29 -14.08 8.26 3.82
N ARG A 30 -13.43 8.47 4.98
CA ARG A 30 -12.63 7.46 5.68
C ARG A 30 -13.42 6.19 5.99
N GLU A 31 -14.71 6.29 6.30
CA GLU A 31 -15.55 5.12 6.57
C GLU A 31 -15.84 4.33 5.29
N LYS A 32 -16.01 5.00 4.14
CA LYS A 32 -16.04 4.30 2.84
C LYS A 32 -14.69 3.69 2.46
N VAL A 33 -13.57 4.34 2.77
CA VAL A 33 -12.24 3.73 2.57
C VAL A 33 -12.15 2.41 3.34
N LYS A 34 -12.49 2.40 4.64
CA LYS A 34 -12.46 1.20 5.48
C LYS A 34 -13.35 0.09 4.91
N SER A 35 -14.63 0.37 4.75
CA SER A 35 -15.64 -0.62 4.33
C SER A 35 -15.36 -1.17 2.93
N THR A 36 -14.94 -0.31 1.99
CA THR A 36 -14.58 -0.73 0.62
C THR A 36 -13.30 -1.55 0.59
N THR A 37 -12.27 -1.15 1.36
CA THR A 37 -11.00 -1.89 1.46
C THR A 37 -11.24 -3.30 1.98
N ILE A 38 -12.02 -3.43 3.06
CA ILE A 38 -12.37 -4.74 3.63
C ILE A 38 -13.14 -5.59 2.62
N SER A 39 -14.16 -5.00 1.97
CA SER A 39 -15.02 -5.71 1.01
C SER A 39 -14.23 -6.20 -0.20
N MET A 40 -13.42 -5.32 -0.81
CA MET A 40 -12.59 -5.65 -1.97
C MET A 40 -11.51 -6.68 -1.65
N CYS A 41 -10.91 -6.63 -0.46
CA CYS A 41 -9.99 -7.67 0.00
C CYS A 41 -10.74 -9.01 0.08
N LYS A 42 -11.87 -9.06 0.79
CA LYS A 42 -12.67 -10.28 1.00
C LYS A 42 -13.20 -10.93 -0.29
N THR A 43 -13.36 -10.16 -1.38
CA THR A 43 -13.73 -10.72 -2.69
C THR A 43 -12.76 -11.80 -3.19
N THR A 44 -11.48 -11.72 -2.81
CA THR A 44 -10.44 -12.64 -3.32
C THR A 44 -9.52 -13.20 -2.24
N HIS A 45 -9.30 -12.45 -1.15
CA HIS A 45 -8.37 -12.76 -0.07
C HIS A 45 -9.08 -12.53 1.27
N PHE A 46 -9.73 -13.57 1.77
CA PHE A 46 -10.58 -13.47 2.97
C PHE A 46 -9.78 -13.43 4.29
N ASP A 47 -8.48 -13.75 4.25
CA ASP A 47 -7.62 -13.85 5.43
C ASP A 47 -7.50 -12.49 6.18
N PRO A 48 -7.68 -12.47 7.51
CA PRO A 48 -7.52 -11.26 8.33
C PRO A 48 -6.18 -10.56 8.16
N ARG A 49 -5.09 -11.27 7.85
CA ARG A 49 -3.77 -10.70 7.58
C ARG A 49 -3.73 -9.91 6.28
N CYS A 50 -4.43 -10.38 5.25
CA CYS A 50 -4.59 -9.66 3.99
C CYS A 50 -5.40 -8.38 4.21
N ILE A 51 -6.48 -8.47 5.01
CA ILE A 51 -7.31 -7.32 5.36
C ILE A 51 -6.51 -6.29 6.16
N ALA A 52 -5.73 -6.73 7.16
CA ALA A 52 -4.83 -5.86 7.94
C ALA A 52 -3.86 -5.11 7.04
N SER A 53 -3.24 -5.81 6.09
CA SER A 53 -2.29 -5.21 5.15
C SER A 53 -2.96 -4.16 4.25
N CYS A 54 -4.16 -4.47 3.71
CA CYS A 54 -4.90 -3.54 2.87
C CYS A 54 -5.37 -2.31 3.64
N LEU A 55 -5.90 -2.49 4.86
CA LEU A 55 -6.31 -1.39 5.73
C LEU A 55 -5.14 -0.48 6.06
N ALA A 56 -4.00 -1.04 6.49
CA ALA A 56 -2.83 -0.25 6.86
C ALA A 56 -2.31 0.60 5.68
N VAL A 57 -2.27 0.05 4.46
CA VAL A 57 -1.89 0.80 3.26
C VAL A 57 -2.93 1.90 2.97
N CYS A 58 -4.21 1.57 2.92
CA CYS A 58 -5.26 2.51 2.52
C CYS A 58 -5.45 3.65 3.52
N LEU A 59 -5.48 3.35 4.83
CA LEU A 59 -5.62 4.36 5.88
C LEU A 59 -4.42 5.30 5.89
N THR A 60 -3.21 4.78 5.69
CA THR A 60 -2.01 5.61 5.57
C THR A 60 -2.11 6.57 4.38
N ILE A 61 -2.52 6.08 3.21
CA ILE A 61 -2.71 6.92 2.01
C ILE A 61 -3.77 8.00 2.28
N THR A 62 -4.91 7.64 2.88
CA THR A 62 -5.97 8.59 3.24
C THR A 62 -5.43 9.71 4.12
N HIS A 63 -4.69 9.39 5.19
CA HIS A 63 -4.10 10.40 6.06
C HIS A 63 -3.09 11.32 5.35
N LEU A 64 -2.25 10.77 4.45
CA LEU A 64 -1.29 11.56 3.68
C LEU A 64 -1.96 12.50 2.67
N VAL A 65 -3.12 12.12 2.15
CA VAL A 65 -3.91 12.95 1.22
C VAL A 65 -4.68 14.03 1.96
N GLU A 66 -5.23 13.73 3.14
CA GLU A 66 -5.99 14.68 3.97
C GLU A 66 -5.10 15.78 4.56
N LYS A 67 -3.88 15.43 4.96
CA LYS A 67 -2.96 16.36 5.62
C LYS A 67 -1.56 16.21 5.06
N LYS A 68 -0.89 17.34 4.83
CA LYS A 68 0.56 17.34 4.61
C LYS A 68 1.28 16.88 5.87
N VAL A 69 1.92 15.73 5.81
CA VAL A 69 2.67 15.11 6.91
C VAL A 69 4.16 15.39 6.74
N ASN A 70 4.80 15.92 7.78
CA ASN A 70 6.24 16.13 7.79
C ASN A 70 7.00 14.86 8.23
N ASP A 71 8.31 14.83 8.00
CA ASP A 71 9.17 13.69 8.32
C ASP A 71 9.06 13.19 9.78
N ASN A 72 8.88 14.09 10.73
CA ASN A 72 8.73 13.78 12.16
C ASN A 72 7.34 13.22 12.53
N GLU A 73 6.36 13.36 11.64
CA GLU A 73 4.98 12.88 11.84
C GLU A 73 4.75 11.48 11.22
N ILE A 74 5.72 10.94 10.46
CA ILE A 74 5.58 9.64 9.78
C ILE A 74 5.44 8.48 10.78
N GLU A 75 6.33 8.35 11.77
CA GLU A 75 6.22 7.26 12.74
C GLU A 75 4.96 7.39 13.64
N PRO A 76 4.60 8.58 14.15
CA PRO A 76 3.30 8.77 14.81
C PRO A 76 2.10 8.37 13.96
N LEU A 77 2.10 8.70 12.66
CA LEU A 77 1.06 8.29 11.72
C LEU A 77 1.00 6.76 11.57
N ILE A 78 2.15 6.11 11.38
CA ILE A 78 2.23 4.65 11.26
C ILE A 78 1.68 3.99 12.53
N LYS A 79 2.00 4.53 13.71
CA LYS A 79 1.47 4.03 14.99
C LYS A 79 -0.04 4.19 15.10
N HIS A 80 -0.58 5.33 14.67
CA HIS A 80 -2.03 5.56 14.64
C HIS A 80 -2.73 4.53 13.74
N VAL A 81 -2.20 4.32 12.53
CA VAL A 81 -2.75 3.36 11.56
C VAL A 81 -2.64 1.92 12.06
N GLN A 82 -1.56 1.57 12.76
CA GLN A 82 -1.42 0.27 13.42
C GLN A 82 -2.56 0.03 14.41
N ASP A 83 -2.75 0.98 15.33
CA ASP A 83 -3.75 0.88 16.38
C ASP A 83 -5.16 0.81 15.81
N GLU A 84 -5.49 1.66 14.84
CA GLU A 84 -6.79 1.64 14.16
C GLU A 84 -7.02 0.34 13.38
N THR A 85 -6.00 -0.18 12.67
CA THR A 85 -6.13 -1.45 11.94
C THR A 85 -6.40 -2.62 12.89
N ILE A 86 -5.73 -2.64 14.03
CA ILE A 86 -5.92 -3.64 15.08
C ILE A 86 -7.32 -3.52 15.69
N GLU A 87 -7.77 -2.30 15.99
CA GLU A 87 -9.10 -2.03 16.53
C GLU A 87 -10.21 -2.50 15.58
N ILE A 88 -10.10 -2.16 14.29
CA ILE A 88 -11.08 -2.56 13.26
C ILE A 88 -11.20 -4.08 13.15
N LEU A 89 -10.08 -4.80 13.23
CA LEU A 89 -10.10 -6.26 13.10
C LEU A 89 -10.53 -6.96 14.38
N GLY A 90 -10.22 -6.39 15.55
CA GLY A 90 -10.50 -6.98 16.85
C GLY A 90 -10.04 -8.43 16.92
N ASP A 91 -10.90 -9.31 17.42
CA ASP A 91 -10.61 -10.74 17.58
C ASP A 91 -10.43 -11.51 16.27
N ASN A 92 -10.78 -10.92 15.12
CA ASN A 92 -10.52 -11.55 13.82
C ASN A 92 -9.02 -11.61 13.50
N LEU A 93 -8.20 -10.73 14.10
CA LEU A 93 -6.75 -10.81 13.99
C LEU A 93 -6.19 -11.46 15.25
N SER A 94 -5.82 -12.74 15.14
CA SER A 94 -5.24 -13.48 16.26
C SER A 94 -4.03 -12.75 16.85
N ARG A 95 -3.72 -13.02 18.12
CA ARG A 95 -2.56 -12.43 18.79
C ARG A 95 -1.26 -12.65 18.01
N GLU A 96 -1.03 -13.86 17.51
CA GLU A 96 0.15 -14.20 16.71
C GLU A 96 0.20 -13.38 15.40
N HIS A 97 -0.92 -13.26 14.69
CA HIS A 97 -0.99 -12.46 13.47
C HIS A 97 -0.81 -10.97 13.74
N ARG A 98 -1.29 -10.46 14.87
CA ARG A 98 -1.07 -9.09 15.32
C ARG A 98 0.40 -8.82 15.62
N GLU A 99 1.07 -9.74 16.32
CA GLU A 99 2.50 -9.63 16.61
C GLU A 99 3.33 -9.65 15.32
N LEU A 100 3.00 -10.53 14.37
CA LEU A 100 3.62 -10.55 13.03
C LEU A 100 3.35 -9.28 12.23
N PHE A 101 2.11 -8.76 12.24
CA PHE A 101 1.76 -7.50 11.59
C PHE A 101 2.65 -6.37 12.10
N LEU A 102 2.70 -6.18 13.43
CA LEU A 102 3.51 -5.13 14.06
C LEU A 102 5.00 -5.31 13.75
N TRP A 103 5.50 -6.54 13.79
CA TRP A 103 6.89 -6.85 13.47
C TRP A 103 7.28 -6.40 12.06
N HIS A 104 6.43 -6.64 11.05
CA HIS A 104 6.75 -6.33 9.64
C HIS A 104 6.77 -4.83 9.32
N ILE A 105 6.12 -4.00 10.13
CA ILE A 105 6.08 -2.55 9.95
C ILE A 105 6.80 -1.81 11.07
N ASP A 106 7.56 -2.51 11.90
CA ASP A 106 8.41 -1.90 12.93
C ASP A 106 9.60 -1.15 12.28
N PRO A 107 9.89 0.10 12.71
CA PRO A 107 10.95 0.91 12.11
C PRO A 107 12.37 0.36 12.31
N SER A 108 12.57 -0.58 13.24
CA SER A 108 13.86 -1.27 13.45
C SER A 108 14.14 -2.36 12.41
N ARG A 109 13.16 -2.75 11.58
CA ARG A 109 13.37 -3.78 10.54
C ARG A 109 14.10 -3.20 9.33
N THR A 110 15.15 -3.87 8.91
CA THR A 110 15.87 -3.61 7.66
C THR A 110 15.31 -4.47 6.53
N LEU A 111 15.63 -4.12 5.28
CA LEU A 111 15.29 -4.96 4.12
C LEU A 111 15.82 -6.40 4.23
N ARG A 112 16.96 -6.58 4.92
CA ARG A 112 17.54 -7.91 5.16
C ARG A 112 16.68 -8.71 6.13
N ASP A 113 16.14 -8.08 7.18
CA ASP A 113 15.28 -8.76 8.16
C ASP A 113 13.98 -9.25 7.52
N LEU A 114 13.48 -8.55 6.49
CA LEU A 114 12.24 -8.90 5.82
C LEU A 114 12.33 -10.18 4.96
N GLU A 115 13.54 -10.62 4.61
CA GLU A 115 13.82 -11.83 3.80
C GLU A 115 12.86 -11.94 2.60
N LEU A 116 12.73 -10.88 1.80
CA LEU A 116 11.69 -10.78 0.75
C LEU A 116 11.72 -11.94 -0.26
N ASP A 117 12.87 -12.59 -0.42
CA ASP A 117 13.13 -13.73 -1.30
C ASP A 117 13.01 -15.11 -0.64
N ASP A 118 12.61 -15.22 0.63
CA ASP A 118 12.40 -16.54 1.25
C ASP A 118 11.33 -17.35 0.46
N PRO A 119 11.71 -18.50 -0.11
CA PRO A 119 10.85 -19.26 -1.00
C PRO A 119 9.59 -19.80 -0.33
N LYS A 120 9.57 -19.89 1.01
CA LYS A 120 8.39 -20.38 1.75
C LYS A 120 7.30 -19.33 1.89
N SER A 121 7.64 -18.05 1.73
CA SER A 121 6.74 -16.93 2.06
C SER A 121 6.84 -15.76 1.08
N ILE A 122 7.40 -15.98 -0.12
CA ILE A 122 7.63 -14.97 -1.16
C ILE A 122 6.42 -14.06 -1.42
N GLY A 123 5.21 -14.63 -1.50
CA GLY A 123 3.96 -13.90 -1.74
C GLY A 123 3.21 -13.48 -0.46
N PHE A 124 3.86 -13.52 0.71
CA PHE A 124 3.17 -13.25 1.98
C PHE A 124 2.76 -11.79 2.12
N THR A 125 1.52 -11.56 2.52
CA THR A 125 0.92 -10.22 2.60
C THR A 125 1.72 -9.23 3.46
N TYR A 126 2.34 -9.66 4.56
CA TYR A 126 3.10 -8.74 5.42
C TYR A 126 4.47 -8.37 4.86
N LYS A 127 5.07 -9.18 3.97
CA LYS A 127 6.30 -8.79 3.25
C LYS A 127 6.02 -7.68 2.23
N CYS A 128 4.90 -7.80 1.53
CA CYS A 128 4.42 -6.75 0.64
C CYS A 128 4.03 -5.47 1.40
N LEU A 129 3.37 -5.62 2.55
CA LEU A 129 3.08 -4.50 3.44
C LEU A 129 4.37 -3.80 3.88
N ALA A 130 5.35 -4.55 4.38
CA ALA A 130 6.64 -4.03 4.83
C ALA A 130 7.36 -3.26 3.71
N SER A 131 7.29 -3.74 2.48
CA SER A 131 7.83 -3.06 1.29
C SER A 131 7.16 -1.70 1.05
N GLY A 132 5.85 -1.61 1.25
CA GLY A 132 5.10 -0.34 1.26
C GLY A 132 5.62 0.64 2.32
N PHE A 133 5.75 0.17 3.55
CA PHE A 133 6.20 1.01 4.68
C PHE A 133 7.69 1.36 4.61
N TYR A 134 8.52 0.55 3.95
CA TYR A 134 9.88 0.91 3.58
C TYR A 134 9.88 2.11 2.61
N GLY A 135 9.05 2.06 1.56
CA GLY A 135 8.85 3.18 0.64
C GLY A 135 8.35 4.44 1.33
N LEU A 136 7.36 4.29 2.24
CA LEU A 136 6.83 5.37 3.05
C LEU A 136 7.91 6.05 3.89
N ARG A 137 8.79 5.28 4.55
CA ARG A 137 9.83 5.80 5.45
C ARG A 137 11.04 6.37 4.73
N SER A 138 11.29 5.96 3.49
CA SER A 138 12.47 6.37 2.75
C SER A 138 12.59 7.88 2.62
N LYS A 139 13.80 8.39 2.88
CA LYS A 139 14.21 9.78 2.64
C LYS A 139 15.07 9.93 1.38
N ARG A 140 15.26 8.83 0.64
CA ARG A 140 16.06 8.78 -0.59
C ARG A 140 15.19 9.12 -1.79
N SER A 141 15.80 9.29 -2.96
CA SER A 141 15.01 9.45 -4.19
C SER A 141 14.17 8.20 -4.49
N PHE A 142 13.08 8.35 -5.24
CA PHE A 142 12.25 7.22 -5.68
C PHE A 142 13.09 6.12 -6.34
N GLN A 143 13.99 6.52 -7.23
CA GLN A 143 14.88 5.59 -7.94
C GLN A 143 15.79 4.81 -6.99
N GLN A 144 16.40 5.46 -5.99
CA GLN A 144 17.25 4.78 -5.03
C GLN A 144 16.44 3.82 -4.16
N THR A 145 15.31 4.29 -3.61
CA THR A 145 14.42 3.51 -2.75
C THR A 145 13.92 2.25 -3.45
N LEU A 146 13.38 2.40 -4.67
CA LEU A 146 12.84 1.27 -5.41
C LEU A 146 13.96 0.30 -5.82
N ASN A 147 15.13 0.81 -6.22
CA ASN A 147 16.27 -0.03 -6.60
C ASN A 147 16.84 -0.84 -5.43
N ASP A 148 16.87 -0.30 -4.21
CA ASP A 148 17.29 -1.06 -3.03
C ASP A 148 16.31 -2.23 -2.78
N LEU A 149 15.00 -1.94 -2.83
CA LEU A 149 13.95 -2.91 -2.57
C LEU A 149 13.91 -4.04 -3.61
N ILE A 150 13.88 -3.73 -4.91
CA ILE A 150 13.73 -4.76 -5.96
C ILE A 150 14.95 -5.68 -6.03
N ARG A 151 16.13 -5.22 -5.57
CA ARG A 151 17.34 -6.04 -5.49
C ARG A 151 17.28 -7.09 -4.40
N CYS A 152 16.36 -6.97 -3.45
CA CYS A 152 16.07 -8.04 -2.49
C CYS A 152 15.35 -9.23 -3.12
N GLY A 153 14.94 -9.15 -4.39
CA GLY A 153 14.28 -10.24 -5.10
C GLY A 153 12.90 -10.56 -4.54
N GLY A 154 12.54 -11.84 -4.56
CA GLY A 154 11.21 -12.30 -4.14
C GLY A 154 10.10 -11.89 -5.11
N ASP A 155 8.96 -11.50 -4.56
CA ASP A 155 7.80 -10.95 -5.31
C ASP A 155 8.05 -9.46 -5.65
N ALA A 156 9.11 -9.22 -6.43
CA ALA A 156 9.69 -7.90 -6.63
C ALA A 156 8.76 -6.91 -7.34
N ASP A 157 7.89 -7.38 -8.25
CA ASP A 157 6.90 -6.57 -8.94
C ASP A 157 5.81 -6.10 -7.96
N THR A 158 5.26 -6.99 -7.13
CA THR A 158 4.25 -6.65 -6.13
C THR A 158 4.83 -5.74 -5.04
N ASN A 159 6.00 -6.09 -4.50
CA ASN A 159 6.71 -5.30 -3.51
C ASN A 159 7.04 -3.90 -4.04
N GLY A 160 7.52 -3.82 -5.27
CA GLY A 160 7.82 -2.57 -5.95
C GLY A 160 6.58 -1.70 -6.19
N ALA A 161 5.46 -2.30 -6.59
CA ALA A 161 4.19 -1.59 -6.80
C ALA A 161 3.68 -0.93 -5.51
N VAL A 162 3.71 -1.66 -4.38
CA VAL A 162 3.22 -1.14 -3.10
C VAL A 162 4.19 -0.14 -2.47
N CYS A 163 5.50 -0.38 -2.58
CA CYS A 163 6.53 0.60 -2.21
C CYS A 163 6.35 1.91 -2.98
N GLY A 164 6.18 1.82 -4.31
CA GLY A 164 6.01 2.98 -5.17
C GLY A 164 4.72 3.74 -4.86
N THR A 165 3.64 3.02 -4.55
CA THR A 165 2.36 3.61 -4.12
C THR A 165 2.53 4.45 -2.86
N MET A 166 3.13 3.89 -1.81
CA MET A 166 3.29 4.57 -0.51
C MET A 166 4.27 5.74 -0.59
N TYR A 167 5.37 5.58 -1.34
CA TYR A 167 6.31 6.67 -1.61
C TYR A 167 5.62 7.81 -2.38
N GLY A 168 4.87 7.46 -3.43
CA GLY A 168 4.14 8.42 -4.26
C GLY A 168 3.07 9.18 -3.49
N ALA A 169 2.38 8.52 -2.57
CA ALA A 169 1.43 9.18 -1.67
C ALA A 169 2.10 10.23 -0.76
N ARG A 170 3.32 9.96 -0.28
CA ARG A 170 4.08 10.89 0.58
C ARG A 170 4.69 12.05 -0.19
N TYR A 171 5.34 11.78 -1.33
CA TYR A 171 6.16 12.76 -2.04
C TYR A 171 5.50 13.37 -3.28
N GLY A 172 4.38 12.80 -3.74
CA GLY A 172 3.62 13.25 -4.89
C GLY A 172 4.27 12.92 -6.24
N TYR A 173 3.48 13.06 -7.31
CA TYR A 173 3.86 12.68 -8.67
C TYR A 173 5.13 13.38 -9.20
N LYS A 174 5.36 14.64 -8.82
CA LYS A 174 6.54 15.43 -9.25
C LYS A 174 7.87 14.87 -8.73
N SER A 175 7.85 14.04 -7.69
CA SER A 175 9.05 13.40 -7.14
C SER A 175 9.54 12.20 -7.97
N LEU A 176 8.71 11.70 -8.90
CA LEU A 176 9.01 10.51 -9.68
C LEU A 176 10.02 10.80 -10.80
N PRO A 177 10.92 9.86 -11.15
CA PRO A 177 11.93 10.10 -12.17
C PRO A 177 11.29 10.33 -13.54
N ALA A 178 11.49 11.51 -14.12
CA ALA A 178 10.86 11.89 -15.39
C ALA A 178 11.21 10.92 -16.54
N GLN A 179 12.43 10.37 -16.55
CA GLN A 179 12.85 9.36 -17.52
C GLN A 179 12.05 8.05 -17.40
N TRP A 180 11.68 7.63 -16.19
CA TRP A 180 10.89 6.43 -15.97
C TRP A 180 9.44 6.65 -16.38
N LEU A 181 8.89 7.82 -16.06
CA LEU A 181 7.54 8.20 -16.50
C LEU A 181 7.43 8.25 -18.03
N ARG A 182 8.44 8.78 -18.73
CA ARG A 182 8.48 8.79 -20.20
C ARG A 182 8.64 7.39 -20.80
N ALA A 183 9.36 6.50 -20.14
CA ALA A 183 9.57 5.12 -20.59
C ALA A 183 8.43 4.17 -20.20
N MET A 184 7.46 4.62 -19.38
CA MET A 184 6.38 3.77 -18.88
C MET A 184 5.47 3.28 -20.03
N PRO A 185 5.33 1.96 -20.21
CA PRO A 185 4.40 1.43 -21.19
C PRO A 185 2.98 1.93 -20.96
N PHE A 186 2.26 2.24 -22.04
CA PHE A 186 0.87 2.69 -22.01
C PHE A 186 0.60 3.95 -21.15
N LYS A 187 1.63 4.77 -20.88
CA LYS A 187 1.52 5.97 -20.04
C LYS A 187 0.36 6.88 -20.42
N LYS A 188 0.20 7.18 -21.72
CA LYS A 188 -0.89 8.03 -22.22
C LYS A 188 -2.28 7.46 -21.88
N TRP A 189 -2.46 6.15 -22.07
CA TRP A 189 -3.72 5.48 -21.73
C TRP A 189 -3.97 5.51 -20.22
N PHE A 190 -2.94 5.26 -19.42
CA PHE A 190 -3.04 5.28 -17.96
C PHE A 190 -3.41 6.67 -17.45
N ASP A 191 -2.76 7.72 -17.95
CA ASP A 191 -3.05 9.11 -17.59
C ASP A 191 -4.50 9.48 -17.93
N GLN A 192 -4.99 9.07 -19.09
CA GLN A 192 -6.40 9.28 -19.47
C GLN A 192 -7.37 8.60 -18.50
N LYS A 193 -7.04 7.41 -18.00
CA LYS A 193 -7.87 6.74 -16.98
C LYS A 193 -7.84 7.50 -15.66
N ILE A 194 -6.68 7.95 -15.21
CA ILE A 194 -6.56 8.74 -13.98
C ILE A 194 -7.32 10.06 -14.09
N ILE A 195 -7.14 10.81 -15.19
CA ILE A 195 -7.87 12.06 -15.46
C ILE A 195 -9.38 11.81 -15.46
N SER A 196 -9.84 10.77 -16.16
CA SER A 196 -11.26 10.39 -16.15
C SER A 196 -11.75 10.15 -14.73
N CYS A 197 -11.04 9.38 -13.91
CA CYS A 197 -11.43 9.16 -12.51
C CYS A 197 -11.49 10.47 -11.71
N LEU A 198 -10.47 11.32 -11.82
CA LEU A 198 -10.42 12.61 -11.12
C LEU A 198 -11.56 13.54 -11.53
N THR A 199 -11.93 13.57 -12.81
CA THR A 199 -13.10 14.31 -13.29
C THR A 199 -14.40 13.79 -12.67
N HIS A 200 -14.60 12.47 -12.60
CA HIS A 200 -15.79 11.89 -11.95
C HIS A 200 -15.80 12.12 -10.43
N MET A 201 -14.64 12.31 -9.83
CA MET A 201 -14.47 12.65 -8.41
C MET A 201 -14.57 14.16 -8.14
N ASN A 202 -14.87 14.98 -9.16
CA ASN A 202 -14.94 16.45 -9.08
C ASN A 202 -13.65 17.15 -8.62
N PHE A 203 -12.49 16.52 -8.83
CA PHE A 203 -11.19 17.11 -8.50
C PHE A 203 -10.63 18.04 -9.57
N ILE A 204 -11.02 17.82 -10.82
CA ILE A 204 -10.57 18.59 -11.98
C ILE A 204 -11.81 19.23 -12.60
N THR A 205 -11.94 20.55 -12.47
CA THR A 205 -12.84 21.32 -13.34
C THR A 205 -12.23 21.38 -14.74
N ALA A 206 -13.08 21.44 -15.78
CA ALA A 206 -12.66 21.37 -17.18
C ALA A 206 -11.59 22.40 -17.60
N GLU A 207 -11.32 23.42 -16.78
CA GLU A 207 -10.32 24.48 -17.01
C GLU A 207 -8.86 24.03 -16.85
N LEU A 208 -8.59 22.89 -16.20
CA LEU A 208 -7.22 22.39 -15.95
C LEU A 208 -6.71 21.42 -17.04
N ILE A 209 -7.49 21.16 -18.08
CA ILE A 209 -7.17 20.17 -19.12
C ILE A 209 -6.39 20.79 -20.30
N ASP A 210 -6.36 22.12 -20.41
CA ASP A 210 -5.77 22.87 -21.54
C ASP A 210 -4.45 23.61 -21.23
N THR A 211 -3.74 23.26 -20.15
CA THR A 211 -2.39 23.79 -19.84
C THR A 211 -1.38 22.69 -19.59
#